data_AF-A0A3N5BD28-F1
#
_entry.id   AF-A0A3N5BD28-F1
#
_cell.length_a   1.000
_cell.length_b   1.000
_cell.length_c   1.000
_cell.angle_alpha   90.00
_cell.angle_beta   90.00
_cell.angle_gamma   90.00
#
_symmetry.space_group_name_H-M   'P 1'
#
loop_
_entity.id
_entity.type
_entity.pdbx_description
1 polymer ?
#
loop_
_entity_poly.entity_id
_entity_poly.type
_entity_poly.pdbx_seq_one_letter_code
_entity_poly.pdbx_strand_id
1 'polypeptide(L)'
;MIIINGSEFQNTNIVPSQSSEQIILEKLMEDRLIYRYRSLNELNFEMTLRKNIIRSSRLMYESQVKFEIFEHSRCNPDYWIRTKPGGFQLINDVLPSTAINDIYNNSHLYGFECATAMLIVYYHAVLNTIGEDLFNRLFGDLYLYSWHADPDLRIQNVSTRHLIPGDIVYFKNPDVSPETPWWQGENAVVLDDGLYFGHGIGITTAERIIESLNQNRRTGSERSAYLLTTVTRPNFTYLARVTSNRQTEPKTQPLIIHHNEPSIARSQYEYYLTVFYLK
;
A
#
# COMPACT_ATOMS: atom_id res chain seq x y z
N MET A 1 -17.15 -14.27 6.34
CA MET A 1 -17.06 -15.71 6.71
C MET A 1 -15.65 -16.24 6.42
N ILE A 2 -15.05 -17.00 7.34
CA ILE A 2 -13.71 -17.58 7.17
C ILE A 2 -13.82 -19.10 7.02
N ILE A 3 -13.16 -19.66 6.00
CA ILE A 3 -13.07 -21.10 5.74
C ILE A 3 -11.59 -21.51 5.77
N ILE A 4 -11.24 -22.47 6.63
CA ILE A 4 -9.91 -23.06 6.72
C ILE A 4 -9.99 -24.54 6.35
N ASN A 5 -9.22 -24.95 5.33
CA ASN A 5 -9.20 -26.32 4.82
C ASN A 5 -10.60 -26.92 4.55
N GLY A 6 -11.52 -26.10 4.06
CA GLY A 6 -12.89 -26.50 3.74
C GLY A 6 -13.89 -26.44 4.91
N SER A 7 -13.42 -26.21 6.15
CA SER A 7 -14.27 -26.09 7.33
C SER A 7 -14.45 -24.63 7.74
N GLU A 8 -15.63 -24.28 8.25
CA GLU A 8 -15.88 -22.95 8.80
C GLU A 8 -15.06 -22.72 10.08
N PHE A 9 -14.42 -21.57 10.15
CA PHE A 9 -13.64 -21.16 11.30
C PHE A 9 -14.52 -20.38 12.30
N GLN A 10 -14.58 -20.85 13.54
CA GLN A 10 -15.44 -20.27 14.59
C GLN A 10 -14.68 -19.82 15.86
N ASN A 11 -13.37 -20.05 15.95
CA ASN A 11 -12.62 -19.82 17.19
C ASN A 11 -11.92 -18.45 17.20
N THR A 12 -12.45 -17.47 17.93
CA THR A 12 -11.84 -16.14 18.05
C THR A 12 -10.73 -16.04 19.11
N ASN A 13 -10.56 -17.05 19.98
CA ASN A 13 -9.62 -17.02 21.11
C ASN A 13 -8.16 -17.37 20.73
N ILE A 14 -7.80 -17.26 19.45
CA ILE A 14 -6.45 -17.57 18.95
C ILE A 14 -5.50 -16.37 18.98
N VAL A 15 -6.00 -15.18 19.28
CA VAL A 15 -5.26 -13.93 19.33
C VAL A 15 -5.51 -13.21 20.66
N PRO A 16 -4.55 -12.42 21.19
CA PRO A 16 -4.76 -11.65 22.41
C PRO A 16 -5.90 -10.63 22.26
N SER A 17 -6.69 -10.47 23.32
CA SER A 17 -7.74 -9.46 23.38
C SER A 17 -7.21 -8.05 23.15
N GLN A 18 -7.99 -7.24 22.41
CA GLN A 18 -7.66 -5.83 22.07
C GLN A 18 -6.39 -5.65 21.22
N SER A 19 -5.86 -6.72 20.62
CA SER A 19 -4.79 -6.62 19.63
C SER A 19 -5.31 -6.14 18.27
N SER A 20 -4.42 -5.55 17.45
CA SER A 20 -4.74 -5.23 16.05
C SER A 20 -5.22 -6.48 15.29
N GLU A 21 -4.62 -7.64 15.55
CA GLU A 21 -5.01 -8.91 14.95
C GLU A 21 -6.44 -9.32 15.32
N GLN A 22 -6.89 -9.06 16.55
CA GLN A 22 -8.27 -9.33 16.94
C GLN A 22 -9.25 -8.45 16.16
N ILE A 23 -8.97 -7.14 16.03
CA ILE A 23 -9.82 -6.23 15.24
C ILE A 23 -9.87 -6.68 13.77
N ILE A 24 -8.71 -7.10 13.22
CA ILE A 24 -8.63 -7.64 11.85
C ILE A 24 -9.46 -8.92 11.72
N LEU A 25 -9.35 -9.85 12.67
CA LEU A 25 -10.09 -11.11 12.66
C LEU A 25 -11.60 -10.87 12.72
N GLU A 26 -12.05 -10.00 13.61
CA GLU A 26 -13.45 -9.58 13.73
C GLU A 26 -13.96 -9.00 12.41
N LYS A 27 -13.18 -8.10 11.78
CA LYS A 27 -13.54 -7.54 10.47
C LYS A 27 -13.60 -8.59 9.36
N LEU A 28 -12.70 -9.58 9.34
CA LEU A 28 -12.76 -10.69 8.38
C LEU A 28 -14.01 -11.58 8.58
N MET A 29 -14.44 -11.76 9.84
CA MET A 29 -15.63 -12.54 10.18
C MET A 29 -16.94 -11.80 9.85
N GLU A 30 -17.00 -10.49 10.11
CA GLU A 30 -18.14 -9.61 9.82
C GLU A 30 -18.42 -9.43 8.33
N ASP A 31 -17.39 -9.56 7.49
CA ASP A 31 -17.52 -9.35 6.05
C ASP A 31 -18.42 -10.44 5.41
N ARG A 32 -19.19 -10.01 4.42
CA ARG A 32 -20.03 -10.88 3.58
C ARG A 32 -19.19 -11.71 2.59
N LEU A 33 -17.95 -11.29 2.32
CA LEU A 33 -17.02 -12.07 1.51
C LEU A 33 -16.57 -13.35 2.25
N ILE A 34 -16.20 -14.35 1.45
CA ILE A 34 -15.66 -15.62 1.94
C ILE A 34 -14.14 -15.57 1.84
N TYR A 35 -13.46 -15.59 2.99
CA TYR A 35 -12.01 -15.67 3.08
C TYR A 35 -11.60 -17.14 3.21
N ARG A 36 -10.82 -17.64 2.26
CA ARG A 36 -10.43 -19.06 2.18
C ARG A 36 -8.93 -19.22 2.41
N TYR A 37 -8.59 -20.06 3.38
CA TYR A 37 -7.23 -20.40 3.75
C TYR A 37 -7.02 -21.92 3.72
N ARG A 38 -5.81 -22.36 3.36
CA ARG A 38 -5.44 -23.79 3.40
C ARG A 38 -5.07 -24.26 4.80
N SER A 39 -4.66 -23.34 5.66
CA SER A 39 -4.25 -23.63 7.03
C SER A 39 -4.46 -22.42 7.94
N LEU A 40 -4.42 -22.65 9.25
CA LEU A 40 -4.42 -21.57 10.23
C LEU A 40 -3.21 -20.63 10.05
N ASN A 41 -2.08 -21.16 9.57
CA ASN A 41 -0.89 -20.34 9.29
C ASN A 41 -1.12 -19.32 8.18
N GLU A 42 -1.92 -19.62 7.15
CA GLU A 42 -2.26 -18.63 6.10
C GLU A 42 -3.13 -17.50 6.67
N LEU A 43 -4.09 -17.81 7.57
CA LEU A 43 -4.88 -16.78 8.26
C LEU A 43 -4.00 -15.92 9.18
N ASN A 44 -3.16 -16.55 10.00
CA ASN A 44 -2.21 -15.85 10.88
C ASN A 44 -1.24 -14.97 10.09
N PHE A 45 -0.82 -15.42 8.89
CA PHE A 45 0.01 -14.63 8.00
C PHE A 45 -0.71 -13.36 7.53
N GLU A 46 -1.97 -13.46 7.09
CA GLU A 46 -2.75 -12.27 6.70
C GLU A 46 -2.89 -11.28 7.86
N MET A 47 -3.25 -11.75 9.05
CA MET A 47 -3.38 -10.89 10.23
C MET A 47 -2.05 -10.21 10.58
N THR A 48 -0.95 -10.95 10.53
CA THR A 48 0.40 -10.43 10.81
C THR A 48 0.82 -9.39 9.77
N LEU A 49 0.61 -9.66 8.47
CA LEU A 49 0.95 -8.73 7.41
C LEU A 49 0.12 -7.45 7.50
N ARG A 50 -1.19 -7.55 7.76
CA ARG A 50 -2.07 -6.38 7.97
C ARG A 50 -1.61 -5.54 9.17
N LYS A 51 -1.27 -6.17 10.30
CA LYS A 51 -0.67 -5.46 11.44
C LYS A 51 0.62 -4.74 11.04
N ASN A 52 1.49 -5.41 10.28
CA ASN A 52 2.74 -4.81 9.83
C ASN A 52 2.52 -3.67 8.82
N ILE A 53 1.46 -3.70 8.02
CA ILE A 53 1.04 -2.57 7.16
C ILE A 53 0.70 -1.37 8.04
N ILE A 54 -0.16 -1.56 9.05
CA ILE A 54 -0.54 -0.50 10.00
C ILE A 54 0.69 0.06 10.72
N ARG A 55 1.57 -0.81 11.22
CA ARG A 55 2.82 -0.39 11.88
C ARG A 55 3.72 0.41 10.92
N SER A 56 3.87 -0.05 9.69
CA SER A 56 4.69 0.62 8.67
C SER A 56 4.14 2.00 8.31
N SER A 57 2.82 2.17 8.31
CA SER A 57 2.17 3.47 8.14
C SER A 57 2.45 4.43 9.30
N ARG A 58 2.33 3.95 10.54
CA ARG A 58 2.62 4.77 11.74
C ARG A 58 4.09 5.18 11.78
N LEU A 59 5.00 4.26 11.49
CA LEU A 59 6.44 4.57 11.40
C LEU A 59 6.74 5.59 10.30
N MET A 60 6.06 5.50 9.15
CA MET A 60 6.26 6.48 8.07
C MET A 60 5.75 7.87 8.49
N TYR A 61 4.60 7.93 9.16
CA TYR A 61 4.07 9.18 9.73
C TYR A 61 5.00 9.80 10.78
N GLU A 62 5.59 8.99 11.64
CA GLU A 62 6.55 9.43 12.68
C GLU A 62 7.93 9.79 12.11
N SER A 63 8.22 9.38 10.87
CA SER A 63 9.49 9.65 10.19
C SER A 63 9.59 11.10 9.71
N GLN A 64 10.75 11.46 9.16
CA GLN A 64 11.01 12.78 8.58
C GLN A 64 10.76 12.84 7.06
N VAL A 65 10.19 11.77 6.47
CA VAL A 65 9.91 11.72 5.04
C VAL A 65 8.88 12.79 4.66
N LYS A 66 9.04 13.39 3.48
CA LYS A 66 8.12 14.45 3.02
C LYS A 66 7.34 14.02 1.80
N PHE A 67 6.15 14.58 1.65
CA PHE A 67 5.45 14.54 0.39
C PHE A 67 6.22 15.38 -0.64
N GLU A 68 6.47 14.81 -1.81
CA GLU A 68 7.02 15.51 -2.98
C GLU A 68 6.35 14.97 -4.24
N ILE A 69 6.10 15.85 -5.21
CA ILE A 69 5.74 15.39 -6.57
C ILE A 69 6.95 14.76 -7.25
N PHE A 70 6.74 13.99 -8.33
CA PHE A 70 7.81 13.30 -9.06
C PHE A 70 8.98 14.22 -9.47
N GLU A 71 8.70 15.44 -9.92
CA GLU A 71 9.72 16.42 -10.31
C GLU A 71 10.69 16.80 -9.18
N HIS A 72 10.22 16.79 -7.94
CA HIS A 72 10.98 17.17 -6.74
C HIS A 72 11.29 16.00 -5.80
N SER A 73 10.94 14.78 -6.23
CA SER A 73 11.27 13.56 -5.50
C SER A 73 12.75 13.48 -5.18
N ARG A 74 13.09 12.83 -4.06
CA ARG A 74 14.48 12.62 -3.64
C ARG A 74 14.59 11.31 -2.86
N CYS A 75 15.77 10.71 -2.94
CA CYS A 75 16.11 9.46 -2.28
C CYS A 75 17.57 9.48 -1.86
N ASN A 76 17.94 8.63 -0.89
CA ASN A 76 19.33 8.43 -0.53
C ASN A 76 20.12 7.79 -1.70
N PRO A 77 21.14 8.47 -2.26
CA PRO A 77 21.90 7.98 -3.40
C PRO A 77 22.79 6.77 -3.09
N ASP A 78 22.96 6.40 -1.83
CA ASP A 78 23.69 5.19 -1.44
C ASP A 78 22.92 3.90 -1.80
N TYR A 79 21.59 4.01 -1.94
CA TYR A 79 20.70 2.86 -2.18
C TYR A 79 19.90 2.98 -3.48
N TRP A 80 19.61 4.20 -3.92
CA TRP A 80 18.64 4.47 -4.98
C TRP A 80 19.19 5.45 -6.03
N ILE A 81 19.03 5.11 -7.30
CA ILE A 81 19.18 6.04 -8.41
C ILE A 81 17.83 6.72 -8.65
N ARG A 82 17.77 8.04 -8.44
CA ARG A 82 16.62 8.83 -8.86
C ARG A 82 16.59 8.92 -10.39
N THR A 83 15.56 8.36 -11.01
CA THR A 83 15.36 8.38 -12.46
C THR A 83 14.86 9.73 -12.94
N LYS A 84 14.99 10.01 -14.24
CA LYS A 84 14.48 11.26 -14.85
C LYS A 84 12.98 11.48 -14.59
N PRO A 85 12.10 10.45 -14.66
CA PRO A 85 10.69 10.58 -14.26
C PRO A 85 10.44 10.75 -12.76
N GLY A 86 11.48 10.74 -11.90
CA GLY A 86 11.33 10.89 -10.45
C GLY A 86 11.00 9.60 -9.70
N GLY A 87 11.22 8.43 -10.31
CA GLY A 87 11.17 7.15 -9.59
C GLY A 87 12.51 6.80 -8.97
N PHE A 88 12.54 5.78 -8.11
CA PHE A 88 13.76 5.32 -7.43
C PHE A 88 14.10 3.91 -7.89
N GLN A 89 15.16 3.78 -8.67
CA GLN A 89 15.71 2.51 -9.11
C GLN A 89 16.71 2.02 -8.07
N LEU A 90 16.52 0.81 -7.54
CA LEU A 90 17.48 0.19 -6.63
C LEU A 90 18.83 0.06 -7.34
N ILE A 91 19.91 0.42 -6.65
CA ILE A 91 21.27 0.24 -7.17
C ILE A 91 21.60 -1.25 -7.22
N ASN A 92 22.32 -1.67 -8.26
CA ASN A 92 22.78 -3.05 -8.40
C ASN A 92 23.55 -3.50 -7.15
N ASP A 93 23.33 -4.75 -6.73
CA ASP A 93 23.96 -5.40 -5.58
C ASP A 93 23.60 -4.81 -4.20
N VAL A 94 22.77 -3.77 -4.13
CA VAL A 94 22.17 -3.32 -2.86
C VAL A 94 21.06 -4.28 -2.44
N LEU A 95 21.07 -4.69 -1.17
CA LEU A 95 20.01 -5.52 -0.63
C LEU A 95 18.69 -4.73 -0.55
N PRO A 96 17.59 -5.23 -1.15
CA PRO A 96 16.29 -4.56 -1.11
C PRO A 96 15.80 -4.24 0.30
N SER A 97 16.02 -5.16 1.25
CA SER A 97 15.65 -4.97 2.65
C SER A 97 16.38 -3.80 3.29
N THR A 98 17.69 -3.65 3.05
CA THR A 98 18.47 -2.52 3.54
C THR A 98 17.98 -1.21 2.94
N ALA A 99 17.75 -1.17 1.63
CA ALA A 99 17.27 0.03 0.94
C ALA A 99 15.86 0.47 1.38
N ILE A 100 14.96 -0.47 1.66
CA ILE A 100 13.62 -0.19 2.19
C ILE A 100 13.69 0.29 3.64
N ASN A 101 14.48 -0.37 4.49
CA ASN A 101 14.68 0.08 5.88
C ASN A 101 15.33 1.47 5.95
N ASP A 102 16.22 1.81 5.00
CA ASP A 102 16.86 3.12 4.94
C ASP A 102 15.85 4.27 4.76
N ILE A 103 14.74 4.04 4.03
CA ILE A 103 13.67 5.02 3.87
C ILE A 103 13.08 5.44 5.22
N TYR A 104 13.02 4.53 6.19
CA TYR A 104 12.51 4.81 7.53
C TYR A 104 13.60 5.39 8.43
N ASN A 105 14.80 4.81 8.40
CA ASN A 105 15.91 5.17 9.28
C ASN A 105 16.56 6.51 8.94
N ASN A 106 16.72 6.80 7.65
CA ASN A 106 17.29 8.03 7.11
C ASN A 106 16.25 8.86 6.35
N SER A 107 15.00 8.81 6.83
CA SER A 107 13.80 9.39 6.22
C SER A 107 13.90 10.86 5.78
N HIS A 108 14.76 11.67 6.42
CA HIS A 108 15.00 13.06 6.02
C HIS A 108 15.61 13.20 4.60
N LEU A 109 16.29 12.16 4.10
CA LEU A 109 16.85 12.09 2.75
C LEU A 109 15.80 11.81 1.67
N TYR A 110 14.57 11.52 2.07
CA TYR A 110 13.53 11.01 1.18
C TYR A 110 12.35 11.98 1.03
N GLY A 111 11.82 12.01 -0.19
CA GLY A 111 10.59 12.72 -0.53
C GLY A 111 9.95 12.12 -1.76
N PHE A 112 8.68 11.75 -1.66
CA PHE A 112 7.94 11.05 -2.72
C PHE A 112 6.43 11.25 -2.57
N GLU A 113 5.67 10.91 -3.62
CA GLU A 113 4.22 11.10 -3.66
C GLU A 113 3.46 9.93 -2.99
N CYS A 114 2.14 10.07 -2.81
CA CYS A 114 1.40 9.18 -1.93
C CYS A 114 1.21 7.75 -2.47
N ALA A 115 1.15 7.51 -3.79
CA ALA A 115 1.08 6.15 -4.34
C ALA A 115 2.40 5.37 -4.10
N THR A 116 3.54 6.02 -4.32
CA THR A 116 4.88 5.47 -4.01
C THR A 116 5.00 5.16 -2.52
N ALA A 117 4.48 6.05 -1.66
CA ALA A 117 4.44 5.81 -0.22
C ALA A 117 3.65 4.52 0.14
N MET A 118 2.51 4.28 -0.51
CA MET A 118 1.72 3.07 -0.30
C MET A 118 2.50 1.79 -0.66
N LEU A 119 3.26 1.80 -1.76
CA LEU A 119 4.12 0.67 -2.11
C LEU A 119 5.25 0.46 -1.11
N ILE A 120 5.90 1.53 -0.65
CA ILE A 120 6.94 1.45 0.38
C ILE A 120 6.38 0.85 1.67
N VAL A 121 5.17 1.27 2.08
CA VAL A 121 4.47 0.67 3.23
C VAL A 121 4.25 -0.83 3.03
N TYR A 122 3.81 -1.26 1.84
CA TYR A 122 3.68 -2.69 1.55
C TYR A 122 5.00 -3.44 1.60
N TYR A 123 6.06 -2.92 0.97
CA TYR A 123 7.37 -3.56 0.98
C TYR A 123 7.94 -3.67 2.41
N HIS A 124 7.88 -2.60 3.19
CA HIS A 124 8.32 -2.61 4.58
C HIS A 124 7.49 -3.56 5.43
N ALA A 125 6.17 -3.63 5.23
CA ALA A 125 5.32 -4.56 5.94
C ALA A 125 5.60 -6.03 5.59
N VAL A 126 5.82 -6.33 4.30
CA VAL A 126 6.19 -7.66 3.83
C VAL A 126 7.56 -8.06 4.39
N LEU A 127 8.54 -7.17 4.34
CA LEU A 127 9.87 -7.35 4.93
C LEU A 127 9.77 -7.75 6.42
N ASN A 128 8.99 -7.00 7.20
CA ASN A 128 8.76 -7.26 8.62
C ASN A 128 7.90 -8.51 8.90
N THR A 129 7.33 -9.12 7.87
CA THR A 129 6.53 -10.36 7.99
C THR A 129 7.34 -11.59 7.62
N ILE A 130 8.19 -11.50 6.58
CA ILE A 130 8.87 -12.67 6.00
C ILE A 130 10.37 -12.72 6.25
N GLY A 131 10.96 -11.64 6.78
CA GLY A 131 12.38 -11.51 7.06
C GLY A 131 13.22 -11.14 5.83
N GLU A 132 14.42 -10.63 6.09
CA GLU A 132 15.35 -10.09 5.08
C GLU A 132 15.73 -11.11 4.01
N ASP A 133 16.07 -12.34 4.41
CA ASP A 133 16.55 -13.37 3.49
C ASP A 133 15.55 -13.67 2.36
N LEU A 134 14.27 -13.85 2.70
CA LEU A 134 13.25 -14.12 1.70
C LEU A 134 12.85 -12.85 0.96
N PHE A 135 12.78 -11.71 1.65
CA PHE A 135 12.49 -10.43 1.03
C PHE A 135 13.50 -10.08 -0.06
N ASN A 136 14.80 -10.22 0.20
CA ASN A 136 15.87 -9.94 -0.75
C ASN A 136 15.82 -10.87 -1.97
N ARG A 137 15.40 -12.13 -1.80
CA ARG A 137 15.23 -13.07 -2.92
C ARG A 137 14.01 -12.72 -3.78
N LEU A 138 12.92 -12.28 -3.15
CA LEU A 138 11.70 -11.91 -3.87
C LEU A 138 11.89 -10.57 -4.57
N PHE A 139 12.39 -9.54 -3.92
CA PHE A 139 12.31 -8.17 -4.40
C PHE A 139 13.66 -7.61 -4.88
N GLY A 140 14.45 -8.40 -5.61
CA GLY A 140 15.85 -8.07 -5.95
C GLY A 140 16.09 -6.86 -6.88
N ASP A 141 15.09 -6.41 -7.64
CA ASP A 141 15.21 -5.32 -8.61
C ASP A 141 14.02 -4.35 -8.44
N LEU A 142 14.00 -3.64 -7.31
CA LEU A 142 12.92 -2.72 -7.00
C LEU A 142 13.05 -1.43 -7.80
N TYR A 143 11.93 -1.06 -8.43
CA TYR A 143 11.71 0.29 -8.94
C TYR A 143 10.49 0.91 -8.24
N LEU A 144 10.73 1.96 -7.46
CA LEU A 144 9.67 2.68 -6.74
C LEU A 144 9.18 3.84 -7.60
N TYR A 145 7.99 3.68 -8.17
CA TYR A 145 7.34 4.71 -8.98
C TYR A 145 5.83 4.52 -9.00
N SER A 146 5.07 5.46 -8.44
CA SER A 146 3.61 5.40 -8.35
C SER A 146 3.12 4.04 -7.86
N TRP A 147 2.28 3.35 -8.63
CA TRP A 147 1.76 2.01 -8.38
C TRP A 147 2.49 0.91 -9.17
N HIS A 148 3.67 1.19 -9.73
CA HIS A 148 4.53 0.14 -10.31
C HIS A 148 5.08 -0.74 -9.18
N ALA A 149 4.59 -1.98 -9.13
CA ALA A 149 4.94 -2.94 -8.10
C ALA A 149 5.61 -4.16 -8.72
N ASP A 150 6.53 -4.74 -7.95
CA ASP A 150 7.07 -6.05 -8.25
C ASP A 150 5.92 -7.09 -8.29
N PRO A 151 5.87 -7.98 -9.30
CA PRO A 151 4.84 -9.00 -9.45
C PRO A 151 4.61 -9.86 -8.21
N ASP A 152 5.64 -10.07 -7.37
CA ASP A 152 5.53 -10.88 -6.17
C ASP A 152 4.65 -10.25 -5.07
N LEU A 153 4.36 -8.95 -5.11
CA LEU A 153 3.35 -8.37 -4.22
C LEU A 153 1.92 -8.80 -4.58
N ARG A 154 1.68 -9.10 -5.87
CA ARG A 154 0.35 -9.43 -6.43
C ARG A 154 -0.77 -8.51 -5.93
N ILE A 155 -0.57 -7.21 -6.10
CA ILE A 155 -1.53 -6.18 -5.69
C ILE A 155 -2.80 -6.29 -6.54
N GLN A 156 -3.95 -6.25 -5.87
CA GLN A 156 -5.27 -6.35 -6.49
C GLN A 156 -6.23 -5.30 -5.94
N ASN A 157 -7.16 -4.87 -6.79
CA ASN A 157 -8.30 -4.05 -6.41
C ASN A 157 -9.51 -4.93 -6.07
N VAL A 158 -10.16 -4.65 -4.95
CA VAL A 158 -11.37 -5.34 -4.49
C VAL A 158 -12.48 -4.32 -4.36
N SER A 159 -13.60 -4.54 -5.07
CA SER A 159 -14.79 -3.70 -4.94
C SER A 159 -15.52 -4.06 -3.64
N THR A 160 -15.46 -3.18 -2.65
CA THR A 160 -16.08 -3.37 -1.35
C THR A 160 -16.24 -2.02 -0.63
N ARG A 161 -17.21 -1.97 0.29
CA ARG A 161 -17.35 -0.89 1.30
C ARG A 161 -16.95 -1.38 2.70
N HIS A 162 -16.70 -2.68 2.85
CA HIS A 162 -16.27 -3.28 4.10
C HIS A 162 -14.74 -3.16 4.19
N LEU A 163 -14.29 -2.22 5.02
CA LEU A 163 -12.88 -1.93 5.22
C LEU A 163 -12.31 -2.83 6.32
N ILE A 164 -11.14 -3.39 6.06
CA ILE A 164 -10.38 -4.17 7.02
C ILE A 164 -9.08 -3.40 7.29
N PRO A 165 -8.63 -3.25 8.55
CA PRO A 165 -7.36 -2.61 8.85
C PRO A 165 -6.21 -3.18 8.00
N GLY A 166 -5.35 -2.29 7.51
CA GLY A 166 -4.32 -2.58 6.51
C GLY A 166 -4.78 -2.53 5.05
N ASP A 167 -6.08 -2.31 4.76
CA ASP A 167 -6.54 -1.97 3.41
C ASP A 167 -6.02 -0.60 3.00
N ILE A 168 -5.69 -0.44 1.71
CA ILE A 168 -5.45 0.89 1.13
C ILE A 168 -6.70 1.34 0.39
N VAL A 169 -7.20 2.51 0.77
CA VAL A 169 -8.36 3.16 0.17
C VAL A 169 -7.95 4.38 -0.63
N TYR A 170 -8.89 4.93 -1.40
CA TYR A 170 -8.69 6.17 -2.14
C TYR A 170 -9.82 7.16 -1.91
N PHE A 171 -9.48 8.35 -1.43
CA PHE A 171 -10.37 9.51 -1.35
C PHE A 171 -10.23 10.31 -2.64
N LYS A 172 -11.28 10.38 -3.46
CA LYS A 172 -11.25 11.08 -4.74
C LYS A 172 -11.70 12.53 -4.56
N ASN A 173 -10.93 13.46 -5.12
CA ASN A 173 -11.36 14.84 -5.33
C ASN A 173 -11.76 15.04 -6.80
N PRO A 174 -13.06 14.97 -7.14
CA PRO A 174 -13.50 14.97 -8.54
C PRO A 174 -13.32 16.32 -9.24
N ASP A 175 -13.20 17.40 -8.47
CA ASP A 175 -13.20 18.79 -8.95
C ASP A 175 -11.94 19.53 -8.49
N VAL A 176 -10.80 18.84 -8.46
CA VAL A 176 -9.49 19.39 -8.05
C VAL A 176 -9.14 20.68 -8.81
N SER A 177 -8.49 21.60 -8.12
CA SER A 177 -7.94 22.81 -8.74
C SER A 177 -6.82 22.46 -9.73
N PRO A 178 -6.80 23.01 -10.96
CA PRO A 178 -5.69 22.84 -11.89
C PRO A 178 -4.35 23.38 -11.38
N GLU A 179 -4.38 24.30 -10.40
CA GLU A 179 -3.18 24.89 -9.79
C GLU A 179 -2.50 23.94 -8.81
N THR A 180 -3.25 22.98 -8.25
CA THR A 180 -2.75 22.04 -7.24
C THR A 180 -3.17 20.60 -7.56
N PRO A 181 -2.76 20.06 -8.73
CA PRO A 181 -3.23 18.77 -9.25
C PRO A 181 -2.91 17.57 -8.36
N TRP A 182 -1.93 17.68 -7.46
CA TRP A 182 -1.61 16.65 -6.46
C TRP A 182 -2.70 16.43 -5.42
N TRP A 183 -3.69 17.33 -5.30
CA TRP A 183 -4.89 17.15 -4.49
C TRP A 183 -6.05 16.46 -5.24
N GLN A 184 -5.76 15.77 -6.36
CA GLN A 184 -6.78 15.01 -7.11
C GLN A 184 -7.38 13.83 -6.32
N GLY A 185 -6.70 13.44 -5.25
CA GLY A 185 -7.19 12.52 -4.26
C GLY A 185 -6.09 12.17 -3.27
N GLU A 186 -6.39 11.20 -2.42
CA GLU A 186 -5.45 10.70 -1.44
C GLU A 186 -5.57 9.18 -1.31
N ASN A 187 -4.43 8.50 -1.46
CA ASN A 187 -4.31 7.10 -1.07
C ASN A 187 -4.08 7.04 0.44
N ALA A 188 -4.82 6.19 1.15
CA ALA A 188 -4.68 6.09 2.60
C ALA A 188 -4.78 4.65 3.12
N VAL A 189 -3.98 4.32 4.13
CA VAL A 189 -4.04 3.04 4.83
C VAL A 189 -5.08 3.12 5.95
N VAL A 190 -6.02 2.19 5.98
CA VAL A 190 -6.98 2.02 7.09
C VAL A 190 -6.25 1.49 8.32
N LEU A 191 -6.34 2.21 9.43
CA LEU A 191 -5.73 1.81 10.71
C LEU A 191 -6.74 1.04 11.58
N ASP A 192 -6.24 0.49 12.69
CA ASP A 192 -6.99 -0.33 13.65
C ASP A 192 -7.78 0.48 14.69
N ASP A 193 -7.66 1.80 14.69
CA ASP A 193 -8.33 2.74 15.60
C ASP A 193 -9.41 3.60 14.89
N GLY A 194 -9.78 3.23 13.66
CA GLY A 194 -10.74 3.97 12.84
C GLY A 194 -10.17 5.20 12.14
N LEU A 195 -8.86 5.44 12.25
CA LEU A 195 -8.14 6.48 11.52
C LEU A 195 -7.55 5.97 10.21
N TYR A 196 -6.99 6.92 9.45
CA TYR A 196 -6.38 6.69 8.15
C TYR A 196 -5.00 7.35 8.12
N PHE A 197 -4.00 6.67 7.60
CA PHE A 197 -2.71 7.27 7.25
C PHE A 197 -2.71 7.66 5.77
N GLY A 198 -2.68 8.97 5.48
CA GLY A 198 -2.40 9.51 4.15
C GLY A 198 -1.02 10.19 4.11
N HIS A 199 -0.19 9.86 3.12
CA HIS A 199 1.15 10.44 3.03
C HIS A 199 1.08 11.89 2.53
N GLY A 200 1.45 12.83 3.40
CA GLY A 200 1.30 14.28 3.19
C GLY A 200 0.18 14.90 4.00
N ILE A 201 -0.90 14.14 4.30
CA ILE A 201 -1.98 14.57 5.20
C ILE A 201 -1.70 14.18 6.66
N GLY A 202 -1.11 13.00 6.88
CA GLY A 202 -0.84 12.42 8.19
C GLY A 202 -1.88 11.39 8.63
N ILE A 203 -1.93 11.11 9.94
CA ILE A 203 -2.92 10.21 10.54
C ILE A 203 -4.14 11.00 10.99
N THR A 204 -5.30 10.77 10.38
CA THR A 204 -6.52 11.54 10.65
C THR A 204 -7.79 10.77 10.30
N THR A 205 -8.97 11.38 10.48
CA THR A 205 -10.26 10.78 10.13
C THR A 205 -10.58 10.92 8.64
N ALA A 206 -11.53 10.11 8.14
CA ALA A 206 -12.02 10.21 6.77
C ALA A 206 -12.59 11.61 6.46
N GLU A 207 -13.31 12.20 7.41
CA GLU A 207 -13.92 13.53 7.27
C GLU A 207 -12.84 14.60 7.08
N ARG A 208 -11.73 14.53 7.84
CA ARG A 208 -10.61 15.46 7.70
C ARG A 208 -9.89 15.33 6.38
N ILE A 209 -9.70 14.10 5.87
CA ILE A 209 -9.16 13.90 4.51
C ILE A 209 -10.08 14.55 3.46
N ILE A 210 -11.39 14.32 3.56
CA ILE A 210 -12.38 14.90 2.65
C ILE A 210 -12.39 16.43 2.74
N GLU A 211 -12.31 17.01 3.94
CA GLU A 211 -12.20 18.46 4.14
C GLU A 211 -10.96 19.04 3.47
N SER A 212 -9.78 18.44 3.68
CA SER A 212 -8.52 18.89 3.06
C SER A 212 -8.59 18.84 1.53
N LEU A 213 -9.19 17.79 0.95
CA LEU A 213 -9.40 17.69 -0.49
C LEU A 213 -10.39 18.75 -0.99
N ASN A 214 -11.48 18.99 -0.25
CA ASN A 214 -12.50 19.97 -0.62
C ASN A 214 -11.99 21.42 -0.61
N GLN A 215 -11.00 21.73 0.22
CA GLN A 215 -10.32 23.04 0.26
C GLN A 215 -9.46 23.28 -0.99
N ASN A 216 -9.11 22.23 -1.74
CA ASN A 216 -8.28 22.29 -2.95
C ASN A 216 -9.08 22.01 -4.23
N ARG A 217 -10.38 22.33 -4.22
CA ARG A 217 -11.23 22.28 -5.42
C ARG A 217 -11.07 23.55 -6.25
N ARG A 218 -11.40 23.45 -7.53
CA ARG A 218 -11.58 24.63 -8.40
C ARG A 218 -12.64 25.57 -7.82
N THR A 219 -12.46 26.87 -8.03
CA THR A 219 -13.40 27.93 -7.59
C THR A 219 -14.82 27.63 -8.05
N GLY A 220 -15.78 27.76 -7.12
CA GLY A 220 -17.21 27.56 -7.39
C GLY A 220 -17.68 26.09 -7.40
N SER A 221 -16.80 25.11 -7.13
CA SER A 221 -17.25 23.72 -7.03
C SER A 221 -18.03 23.44 -5.74
N GLU A 222 -19.21 22.83 -5.89
CA GLU A 222 -20.02 22.31 -4.79
C GLU A 222 -19.89 20.78 -4.63
N ARG A 223 -19.27 20.09 -5.60
CA ARG A 223 -19.12 18.63 -5.59
C ARG A 223 -18.05 18.20 -4.57
N SER A 224 -18.45 17.47 -3.54
CA SER A 224 -17.54 17.03 -2.48
C SER A 224 -16.60 15.91 -2.93
N ALA A 225 -15.40 15.86 -2.34
CA ALA A 225 -14.54 14.70 -2.32
C ALA A 225 -15.20 13.52 -1.57
N TYR A 226 -14.84 12.29 -1.92
CA TYR A 226 -15.48 11.10 -1.38
C TYR A 226 -14.59 9.86 -1.42
N LEU A 227 -14.84 8.92 -0.51
CA LEU A 227 -14.18 7.62 -0.48
C LEU A 227 -14.70 6.71 -1.60
N LEU A 228 -13.80 6.13 -2.39
CA LEU A 228 -14.17 5.13 -3.40
C LEU A 228 -14.61 3.82 -2.75
N THR A 229 -15.45 3.06 -3.45
CA THR A 229 -15.90 1.72 -3.04
C THR A 229 -14.96 0.62 -3.53
N THR A 230 -13.66 0.90 -3.52
CA THR A 230 -12.61 0.00 -3.97
C THR A 230 -11.44 0.12 -3.03
N VAL A 231 -10.89 -1.02 -2.63
CA VAL A 231 -9.70 -1.12 -1.79
C VAL A 231 -8.60 -1.85 -2.54
N THR A 232 -7.37 -1.47 -2.29
CA THR A 232 -6.17 -2.13 -2.79
C THR A 232 -5.61 -3.04 -1.70
N ARG A 233 -5.27 -4.28 -2.05
CA ARG A 233 -4.72 -5.29 -1.14
C ARG A 233 -3.58 -6.06 -1.81
N PRO A 234 -2.50 -6.45 -1.11
CA PRO A 234 -1.62 -7.50 -1.60
C PRO A 234 -2.35 -8.86 -1.57
N ASN A 235 -1.84 -9.85 -2.28
CA ASN A 235 -2.40 -11.20 -2.20
C ASN A 235 -1.83 -11.96 -0.99
N PHE A 236 -2.51 -11.84 0.15
CA PHE A 236 -2.10 -12.45 1.41
C PHE A 236 -1.86 -13.97 1.31
N THR A 237 -2.77 -14.70 0.65
CA THR A 237 -2.63 -16.16 0.52
C THR A 237 -1.46 -16.57 -0.37
N TYR A 238 -1.14 -15.79 -1.41
CA TYR A 238 0.05 -16.02 -2.23
C TYR A 238 1.32 -15.81 -1.42
N LEU A 239 1.44 -14.66 -0.75
CA LEU A 239 2.61 -14.33 0.06
C LEU A 239 2.83 -15.35 1.19
N ALA A 240 1.76 -15.83 1.83
CA ALA A 240 1.84 -16.89 2.84
C ALA A 240 2.42 -18.21 2.28
N ARG A 241 2.03 -18.57 1.05
CA ARG A 241 2.49 -19.81 0.38
C ARG A 241 3.94 -19.72 -0.06
N VAL A 242 4.31 -18.60 -0.68
CA VAL A 242 5.70 -18.31 -1.06
C VAL A 242 6.60 -18.34 0.16
N THR A 243 6.14 -17.77 1.28
CA THR A 243 6.85 -17.81 2.57
C THR A 243 7.02 -19.22 3.10
N SER A 244 5.94 -20.01 3.11
CA SER A 244 5.96 -21.38 3.64
C SER A 244 6.83 -22.32 2.81
N ASN A 245 6.81 -22.17 1.48
CA ASN A 245 7.55 -23.04 0.57
C ASN A 245 8.99 -22.56 0.32
N ARG A 246 9.32 -21.31 0.69
CA ARG A 246 10.58 -20.62 0.35
C ARG A 246 10.92 -20.66 -1.14
N GLN A 247 9.90 -20.67 -2.00
CA GLN A 247 10.03 -20.76 -3.45
C GLN A 247 9.90 -19.39 -4.09
N THR A 248 10.79 -19.08 -5.03
CA THR A 248 10.65 -17.96 -5.95
C THR A 248 10.14 -18.50 -7.28
N GLU A 249 9.07 -17.92 -7.82
CA GLU A 249 8.59 -18.25 -9.16
C GLU A 249 9.29 -17.36 -10.20
N PRO A 250 9.56 -17.85 -11.42
CA PRO A 250 9.95 -16.97 -12.52
C PRO A 250 8.90 -15.88 -12.72
N LYS A 251 9.35 -14.63 -12.78
CA LYS A 251 8.46 -13.47 -12.96
C LYS A 251 8.85 -12.64 -14.16
N THR A 252 7.82 -12.09 -14.81
CA THR A 252 7.96 -11.09 -15.85
C THR A 252 7.69 -9.74 -15.22
N GLN A 253 8.65 -8.82 -15.31
CA GLN A 253 8.44 -7.47 -14.80
C GLN A 253 7.33 -6.78 -15.61
N PRO A 254 6.38 -6.11 -14.95
CA PRO A 254 5.30 -5.44 -15.64
C PRO A 254 5.86 -4.22 -16.36
N LEU A 255 5.17 -3.79 -17.42
CA LEU A 255 5.52 -2.53 -18.06
C LEU A 255 5.47 -1.39 -17.04
N ILE A 256 6.47 -0.52 -17.10
CA ILE A 256 6.50 0.72 -16.34
C ILE A 256 5.82 1.82 -17.17
N ILE A 257 4.76 2.43 -16.63
CA ILE A 257 4.12 3.58 -17.25
C ILE A 257 4.49 4.85 -16.46
N HIS A 258 5.39 5.65 -17.04
CA HIS A 258 5.75 6.95 -16.49
C HIS A 258 4.70 8.01 -16.85
N HIS A 259 3.62 8.08 -16.08
CA HIS A 259 2.51 9.04 -16.27
C HIS A 259 2.71 10.42 -15.63
N ASN A 260 3.66 10.57 -14.70
CA ASN A 260 3.96 11.82 -13.97
C ASN A 260 2.77 12.48 -13.24
N GLU A 261 1.77 11.69 -12.84
CA GLU A 261 0.59 12.17 -12.10
C GLU A 261 0.65 11.71 -10.64
N PRO A 262 0.88 12.60 -9.67
CA PRO A 262 0.97 12.23 -8.26
C PRO A 262 -0.42 11.90 -7.70
N SER A 263 -0.46 11.08 -6.65
CA SER A 263 -1.69 10.82 -5.89
C SER A 263 -2.81 10.16 -6.68
N ILE A 264 -2.50 9.38 -7.72
CA ILE A 264 -3.52 8.60 -8.43
C ILE A 264 -3.92 7.36 -7.64
N ALA A 265 -5.15 6.89 -7.86
CA ALA A 265 -5.62 5.60 -7.34
C ALA A 265 -4.95 4.43 -8.07
N ARG A 266 -4.83 3.28 -7.41
CA ARG A 266 -4.32 2.04 -8.05
C ARG A 266 -5.13 1.64 -9.28
N SER A 267 -6.45 1.83 -9.25
CA SER A 267 -7.36 1.53 -10.37
C SER A 267 -7.11 2.41 -11.59
N GLN A 268 -6.66 3.65 -11.40
CA GLN A 268 -6.27 4.55 -12.49
C GLN A 268 -4.96 4.08 -13.15
N TYR A 269 -3.98 3.64 -12.35
CA TYR A 269 -2.77 3.02 -12.89
C TYR A 269 -3.07 1.72 -13.69
N GLU A 270 -4.04 0.92 -13.22
CA GLU A 270 -4.52 -0.29 -13.90
C GLU A 270 -5.15 0.03 -15.28
N TYR A 271 -5.88 1.13 -15.37
CA TYR A 271 -6.42 1.64 -16.62
C TYR A 271 -5.29 2.03 -17.58
N TYR A 272 -4.23 2.70 -17.11
CA TYR A 272 -3.08 3.04 -17.95
C TYR A 272 -2.41 1.81 -18.54
N LEU A 273 -2.22 0.76 -17.75
CA LEU A 273 -1.67 -0.51 -18.24
C LEU A 273 -2.56 -1.10 -19.34
N THR A 274 -3.87 -1.15 -19.11
CA THR A 274 -4.82 -1.74 -20.07
C THR A 274 -4.85 -0.97 -21.39
N VAL A 275 -4.91 0.36 -21.36
CA VAL A 275 -4.91 1.19 -22.57
C VAL A 275 -3.62 1.04 -23.37
N PHE A 276 -2.48 0.88 -22.69
CA PHE A 276 -1.21 0.66 -23.35
C PHE A 276 -1.14 -0.72 -24.03
N TYR A 277 -1.62 -1.78 -23.38
CA TYR A 277 -1.65 -3.14 -23.96
C TYR A 277 -2.60 -3.29 -25.17
N LEU A 278 -3.53 -2.36 -25.37
CA LEU A 278 -4.45 -2.33 -26.52
C LEU A 278 -3.90 -1.56 -27.74
N LYS A 279 -2.69 -1.02 -27.65
CA LYS A 279 -1.96 -0.36 -28.76
C LYS A 279 -0.82 -1.24 -29.25
#